data_AF-A0A554H4J4-F1
#
_entry.id   AF-A0A554H4J4-F1
#
_cell.length_a   1.000
_cell.length_b   1.000
_cell.length_c   1.000
_cell.angle_alpha   90.00
_cell.angle_beta   90.00
_cell.angle_gamma   90.00
#
_symmetry.space_group_name_H-M   'P 1'
#
loop_
_entity.id
_entity.type
_entity.pdbx_description
1 polymer ?
#
loop_
_entity_poly.entity_id
_entity_poly.type
_entity_poly.pdbx_seq_one_letter_code
_entity_poly.pdbx_strand_id
1 'polypeptide(L)'
;MTAVAQFAQGIDHPLVTVRNHAEALELYRRMGFAPSPVSYHPWGTVTSLMMFPSNFIELIGVEDASKFGTHSVNGFCFGRQLGQFLDRGEEGVSLVALHSKDADDDHARMAAAGLESQGRIDFRRKMTLPDGRDDEAVVSLALFIDPELPDASNFICHQHRPELIWVRGWQNHPNGADGILAITYLADPERLEPRWRAIYGNAVTYNGAALEADTRCGVLRAIDAATAALEFPDVELPAITRERPHAISIRLRTTSLNDLRAILARNDVAHHEIRGHEIPDRVLVAPHAAGNVILDFVQSI
;
A
#
# COMPACT_ATOMS: atom_id res chain seq x y z
N MET A 1 7.85 21.74 -7.59
CA MET A 1 8.44 20.40 -7.78
C MET A 1 7.39 19.55 -8.47
N THR A 2 7.75 19.01 -9.63
CA THR A 2 6.90 18.16 -10.47
C THR A 2 6.51 16.90 -9.68
N ALA A 3 5.24 16.50 -9.72
CA ALA A 3 4.83 15.19 -9.23
C ALA A 3 5.76 14.14 -9.82
N VAL A 4 6.26 13.20 -9.00
CA VAL A 4 6.95 12.04 -9.55
C VAL A 4 5.94 11.35 -10.46
N ALA A 5 6.22 11.23 -11.75
CA ALA A 5 5.28 10.61 -12.67
C ALA A 5 5.02 9.17 -12.22
N GLN A 6 3.79 8.68 -12.35
CA GLN A 6 3.55 7.24 -12.22
C GLN A 6 4.38 6.52 -13.30
N PHE A 7 5.12 5.49 -12.90
CA PHE A 7 5.94 4.66 -13.79
C PHE A 7 5.32 3.28 -13.93
N ALA A 8 5.52 2.63 -15.07
CA ALA A 8 5.09 1.26 -15.27
C ALA A 8 5.66 0.37 -14.16
N GLN A 9 4.77 -0.37 -13.50
CA GLN A 9 5.03 -1.21 -12.32
C GLN A 9 5.62 -0.48 -11.11
N GLY A 10 5.56 0.86 -11.08
CA GLY A 10 5.77 1.61 -9.85
C GLY A 10 4.76 1.20 -8.78
N ILE A 11 5.10 1.41 -7.51
CA ILE A 11 4.11 1.32 -6.42
C ILE A 11 2.95 2.26 -6.76
N ASP A 12 1.77 1.69 -7.04
CA ASP A 12 0.55 2.47 -7.21
C ASP A 12 -0.08 2.71 -5.84
N HIS A 13 -0.30 1.61 -5.10
CA HIS A 13 -0.77 1.66 -3.71
C HIS A 13 -0.61 0.31 -2.98
N PRO A 14 -0.24 0.31 -1.69
CA PRO A 14 -0.47 -0.82 -0.79
C PRO A 14 -1.94 -0.88 -0.34
N LEU A 15 -2.45 -2.10 -0.15
CA LEU A 15 -3.76 -2.38 0.43
C LEU A 15 -3.61 -2.63 1.93
N VAL A 16 -3.76 -1.59 2.74
CA VAL A 16 -3.84 -1.72 4.20
C VAL A 16 -5.23 -2.27 4.54
N THR A 17 -5.27 -3.58 4.79
CA THR A 17 -6.47 -4.37 4.97
C THR A 17 -6.82 -4.49 6.44
N VAL A 18 -8.02 -4.04 6.80
CA VAL A 18 -8.51 -3.94 8.18
C VAL A 18 -9.89 -4.58 8.32
N ARG A 19 -10.22 -5.05 9.53
CA ARG A 19 -11.52 -5.60 9.89
C ARG A 19 -12.57 -4.51 9.99
N ASN A 20 -12.22 -3.39 10.61
CA ASN A 20 -13.13 -2.27 10.82
C ASN A 20 -12.62 -1.03 10.06
N HIS A 21 -13.06 -0.90 8.81
CA HIS A 21 -12.67 0.20 7.93
C HIS A 21 -13.01 1.57 8.53
N ALA A 22 -14.21 1.72 9.10
CA ALA A 22 -14.66 2.99 9.65
C ALA A 22 -13.79 3.45 10.83
N GLU A 23 -13.48 2.53 11.76
CA GLU A 23 -12.64 2.83 12.92
C GLU A 23 -11.20 3.17 12.50
N ALA A 24 -10.60 2.36 11.63
CA ALA A 24 -9.27 2.63 11.11
C ALA A 24 -9.22 3.97 10.36
N LEU A 25 -10.26 4.30 9.59
CA LEU A 25 -10.33 5.57 8.86
C LEU A 25 -10.29 6.77 9.82
N GLU A 26 -10.94 6.69 10.98
CA GLU A 26 -10.85 7.76 11.98
C GLU A 26 -9.45 7.87 12.60
N LEU A 27 -8.73 6.77 12.77
CA LEU A 27 -7.32 6.82 13.19
C LEU A 27 -6.46 7.55 12.15
N TYR A 28 -6.67 7.27 10.85
CA TYR A 28 -6.01 8.01 9.77
C TYR A 28 -6.37 9.50 9.79
N ARG A 29 -7.63 9.87 10.07
CA ARG A 29 -8.00 11.29 10.24
C ARG A 29 -7.33 11.93 11.45
N ARG A 30 -7.22 11.23 12.58
CA ARG A 30 -6.48 11.70 13.77
C ARG A 30 -4.99 11.90 13.48
N MET A 31 -4.40 11.14 12.57
CA MET A 31 -3.04 11.36 12.09
C MET A 31 -2.89 12.56 11.15
N GLY A 32 -3.98 13.26 10.82
CA GLY A 32 -3.97 14.42 9.93
C GLY A 32 -3.99 14.09 8.44
N PHE A 33 -4.43 12.89 8.05
CA PHE A 33 -4.77 12.62 6.66
C PHE A 33 -6.17 13.19 6.33
N ALA A 34 -6.32 13.77 5.13
CA ALA A 34 -7.60 14.06 4.49
C ALA A 34 -7.96 12.97 3.46
N PRO A 35 -8.64 11.87 3.85
CA PRO A 35 -8.94 10.76 2.93
C PRO A 35 -10.00 11.14 1.89
N SER A 36 -10.05 10.38 0.80
CA SER A 36 -11.17 10.41 -0.15
C SER A 36 -12.50 10.06 0.53
N PRO A 37 -13.65 10.35 -0.10
CA PRO A 37 -14.93 9.77 0.30
C PRO A 37 -14.85 8.23 0.35
N VAL A 38 -15.66 7.64 1.23
CA VAL A 38 -15.81 6.18 1.32
C VAL A 38 -16.43 5.66 0.02
N SER A 39 -15.83 4.61 -0.53
CA SER A 39 -16.23 3.99 -1.79
C SER A 39 -16.36 2.48 -1.62
N TYR A 40 -17.15 1.84 -2.49
CA TYR A 40 -17.44 0.40 -2.42
C TYR A 40 -17.10 -0.28 -3.75
N HIS A 41 -16.50 -1.46 -3.65
CA HIS A 41 -16.24 -2.31 -4.81
C HIS A 41 -17.39 -3.28 -5.08
N PRO A 42 -17.60 -3.69 -6.35
CA PRO A 42 -18.64 -4.66 -6.72
C PRO A 42 -18.55 -6.02 -5.98
N TRP A 43 -17.35 -6.39 -5.51
CA TRP A 43 -17.09 -7.64 -4.78
C TRP A 43 -17.17 -7.50 -3.25
N GLY A 44 -17.82 -6.45 -2.75
CA GLY A 44 -18.18 -6.34 -1.34
C GLY A 44 -17.09 -5.79 -0.42
N THR A 45 -16.06 -5.12 -0.96
CA THR A 45 -15.08 -4.42 -0.13
C THR A 45 -15.40 -2.93 -0.04
N VAL A 46 -15.05 -2.32 1.08
CA VAL A 46 -15.15 -0.86 1.36
C VAL A 46 -13.74 -0.27 1.37
N THR A 47 -13.57 0.93 0.82
CA THR A 47 -12.26 1.56 0.63
C THR A 47 -12.26 3.07 0.88
N SER A 48 -11.12 3.60 1.31
CA SER A 48 -10.81 5.03 1.36
C SER A 48 -9.33 5.26 1.05
N LEU A 49 -9.04 6.35 0.34
CA LEU A 49 -7.71 6.58 -0.22
C LEU A 49 -7.02 7.75 0.49
N MET A 50 -5.79 7.53 0.94
CA MET A 50 -4.87 8.60 1.33
C MET A 50 -4.02 8.95 0.12
N MET A 51 -4.55 9.87 -0.70
CA MET A 51 -4.08 10.14 -2.06
C MET A 51 -2.84 11.02 -2.06
N PHE A 52 -1.76 10.63 -2.76
CA PHE A 52 -0.62 11.51 -3.00
C PHE A 52 -0.51 11.85 -4.50
N PRO A 53 0.44 12.70 -4.94
CA PRO A 53 0.58 13.03 -6.35
C PRO A 53 0.94 11.84 -7.26
N SER A 54 1.56 10.79 -6.71
CA SER A 54 2.21 9.71 -7.50
C SER A 54 1.78 8.30 -7.10
N ASN A 55 1.31 8.13 -5.87
CA ASN A 55 0.86 6.87 -5.28
C ASN A 55 -0.14 7.19 -4.16
N PHE A 56 -0.73 6.19 -3.52
CA PHE A 56 -1.63 6.40 -2.39
C PHE A 56 -1.64 5.20 -1.45
N ILE A 57 -2.17 5.35 -0.24
CA ILE A 57 -2.51 4.20 0.61
C ILE A 57 -3.98 3.89 0.38
N GLU A 58 -4.30 2.64 0.07
CA GLU A 58 -5.68 2.16 0.08
C GLU A 58 -5.96 1.53 1.45
N LEU A 59 -6.81 2.19 2.25
CA LEU A 59 -7.38 1.57 3.44
C LEU A 59 -8.63 0.81 3.03
N ILE A 60 -8.61 -0.51 3.19
CA ILE A 60 -9.63 -1.41 2.64
C ILE A 60 -10.12 -2.41 3.69
N GLY A 61 -11.40 -2.78 3.61
CA GLY A 61 -12.01 -3.81 4.44
C GLY A 61 -13.11 -4.58 3.72
N VAL A 62 -13.73 -5.55 4.39
CA VAL A 62 -14.87 -6.30 3.86
C VAL A 62 -16.16 -5.71 4.43
N GLU A 63 -17.01 -5.20 3.54
CA GLU A 63 -18.35 -4.70 3.90
C GLU A 63 -19.40 -5.81 3.77
N ASP A 64 -19.32 -6.60 2.70
CA ASP A 64 -20.37 -7.55 2.32
C ASP A 64 -19.76 -8.84 1.77
N ALA A 65 -19.51 -9.78 2.68
CA ALA A 65 -18.96 -11.10 2.35
C ALA A 65 -19.90 -11.94 1.47
N SER A 66 -21.19 -11.60 1.38
CA SER A 66 -22.12 -12.31 0.49
C SER A 66 -21.80 -12.11 -1.01
N LYS A 67 -21.03 -11.07 -1.33
CA LYS A 67 -20.53 -10.77 -2.70
C LYS A 67 -19.22 -11.48 -3.04
N PHE A 68 -18.69 -12.33 -2.15
CA PHE A 68 -17.50 -13.12 -2.46
C PHE A 68 -17.78 -14.10 -3.60
N GLY A 69 -17.07 -13.91 -4.71
CA GLY A 69 -17.24 -14.64 -5.97
C GLY A 69 -17.57 -13.70 -7.14
N THR A 70 -18.04 -12.47 -6.88
CA THR A 70 -18.28 -11.48 -7.93
C THR A 70 -16.98 -11.21 -8.71
N HIS A 71 -17.08 -11.29 -10.03
CA HIS A 71 -15.97 -11.13 -10.98
C HIS A 71 -14.80 -12.11 -10.77
N SER A 72 -15.07 -13.32 -10.26
CA SER A 72 -14.02 -14.34 -10.13
C SER A 72 -13.46 -14.76 -11.49
N VAL A 73 -12.14 -14.93 -11.55
CA VAL A 73 -11.39 -15.38 -12.73
C VAL A 73 -10.40 -16.46 -12.30
N ASN A 74 -10.40 -17.61 -13.00
CA ASN A 74 -9.54 -18.76 -12.74
C ASN A 74 -9.41 -19.12 -11.24
N GLY A 75 -10.52 -19.09 -10.51
CA GLY A 75 -10.57 -19.39 -9.07
C GLY A 75 -10.17 -18.25 -8.13
N PHE A 76 -9.56 -17.17 -8.64
CA PHE A 76 -9.31 -15.96 -7.86
C PHE A 76 -10.58 -15.12 -7.72
N CYS A 77 -10.78 -14.55 -6.54
CA CYS A 77 -11.78 -13.51 -6.29
C CYS A 77 -11.21 -12.49 -5.31
N PHE A 78 -11.26 -11.21 -5.67
CA PHE A 78 -10.62 -10.15 -4.90
C PHE A 78 -11.21 -10.03 -3.48
N GLY A 79 -12.54 -9.98 -3.35
CA GLY A 79 -13.19 -9.95 -2.04
C GLY A 79 -12.84 -11.16 -1.18
N ARG A 80 -12.79 -12.36 -1.77
CA ARG A 80 -12.42 -13.59 -1.05
C ARG A 80 -10.96 -13.59 -0.59
N GLN A 81 -10.03 -13.06 -1.39
CA GLN A 81 -8.63 -12.91 -1.02
C GLN A 81 -8.47 -12.04 0.24
N LEU A 82 -9.19 -10.91 0.30
CA LEU A 82 -9.19 -10.04 1.49
C LEU A 82 -9.86 -10.70 2.69
N GLY A 83 -10.98 -11.42 2.48
CA GLY A 83 -11.62 -12.20 3.52
C GLY A 83 -10.68 -13.25 4.12
N GLN A 84 -10.00 -14.02 3.28
CA GLN A 84 -9.01 -15.02 3.70
C GLN A 84 -7.83 -14.40 4.44
N PHE A 85 -7.35 -13.23 4.01
CA PHE A 85 -6.32 -12.48 4.73
C PHE A 85 -6.77 -12.16 6.17
N LEU A 86 -7.99 -11.63 6.33
CA LEU A 86 -8.56 -11.27 7.63
C LEU A 86 -8.88 -12.49 8.50
N ASP A 87 -9.36 -13.59 7.91
CA ASP A 87 -9.71 -14.85 8.60
C ASP A 87 -8.50 -15.51 9.28
N ARG A 88 -7.27 -15.16 8.87
CA ARG A 88 -6.05 -15.57 9.57
C ARG A 88 -5.90 -14.93 10.94
N GLY A 89 -6.76 -13.99 11.33
CA GLY A 89 -6.61 -13.23 12.57
C GLY A 89 -5.65 -12.05 12.43
N GLU A 90 -5.41 -11.58 11.21
CA GLU A 90 -4.44 -10.52 10.91
C GLU A 90 -5.06 -9.29 10.22
N GLU A 91 -4.33 -8.18 10.28
CA GLU A 91 -4.56 -6.92 9.54
C GLU A 91 -3.21 -6.48 8.94
N GLY A 92 -3.18 -5.46 8.07
CA GLY A 92 -1.93 -4.94 7.51
C GLY A 92 -1.93 -4.91 5.98
N VAL A 93 -0.76 -4.76 5.37
CA VAL A 93 -0.64 -4.73 3.90
C VAL A 93 -0.83 -6.13 3.34
N SER A 94 -1.97 -6.36 2.68
CA SER A 94 -2.30 -7.68 2.11
C SER A 94 -1.76 -7.89 0.70
N LEU A 95 -1.71 -6.81 -0.09
CA LEU A 95 -1.27 -6.78 -1.48
C LEU A 95 -0.67 -5.41 -1.79
N VAL A 96 0.21 -5.35 -2.80
CA VAL A 96 0.66 -4.08 -3.38
C VAL A 96 0.28 -4.03 -4.86
N ALA A 97 -0.48 -3.00 -5.21
CA ALA A 97 -0.86 -2.68 -6.58
C ALA A 97 0.31 -2.04 -7.33
N LEU A 98 0.53 -2.49 -8.57
CA LEU A 98 1.56 -2.01 -9.47
C LEU A 98 0.92 -1.20 -10.59
N HIS A 99 1.44 0.00 -10.83
CA HIS A 99 0.85 0.92 -11.81
C HIS A 99 0.95 0.36 -13.24
N SER A 100 -0.07 0.59 -14.05
CA SER A 100 -0.07 0.26 -15.47
C SER A 100 -0.87 1.26 -16.31
N LYS A 101 -0.42 1.41 -17.55
CA LYS A 101 -1.14 2.12 -18.63
C LYS A 101 -1.63 1.17 -19.73
N ASP A 102 -1.25 -0.10 -19.64
CA ASP A 102 -1.67 -1.17 -20.53
C ASP A 102 -1.60 -2.50 -19.74
N ALA A 103 -2.73 -2.86 -19.13
CA ALA A 103 -2.79 -4.06 -18.29
C ALA A 103 -2.50 -5.35 -19.06
N ASP A 104 -2.79 -5.39 -20.37
CA ASP A 104 -2.61 -6.60 -21.18
C ASP A 104 -1.13 -6.80 -21.54
N ASP A 105 -0.45 -5.73 -21.98
CA ASP A 105 0.99 -5.78 -22.26
C ASP A 105 1.81 -6.08 -20.99
N ASP A 106 1.49 -5.39 -19.89
CA ASP A 106 2.18 -5.57 -18.62
C ASP A 106 1.93 -6.97 -18.03
N HIS A 107 0.71 -7.50 -18.18
CA HIS A 107 0.38 -8.87 -17.77
C HIS A 107 1.18 -9.90 -18.57
N ALA A 108 1.20 -9.77 -19.90
CA ALA A 108 1.95 -10.67 -20.77
C ALA A 108 3.45 -10.65 -20.45
N ARG A 109 4.02 -9.46 -20.20
CA ARG A 109 5.42 -9.29 -19.82
C ARG A 109 5.74 -9.98 -18.49
N MET A 110 4.94 -9.76 -17.46
CA MET A 110 5.14 -10.36 -16.14
C MET A 110 4.95 -11.89 -16.16
N ALA A 111 3.97 -12.39 -16.92
CA ALA A 111 3.79 -13.83 -17.13
C ALA A 111 4.99 -14.46 -17.87
N ALA A 112 5.51 -13.80 -18.92
CA ALA A 112 6.70 -14.24 -19.64
C ALA A 112 7.97 -14.22 -18.77
N ALA A 113 8.00 -13.36 -17.74
CA ALA A 113 9.06 -13.32 -16.74
C ALA A 113 8.94 -14.42 -15.67
N GLY A 114 7.94 -15.31 -15.78
CA GLY A 114 7.78 -16.49 -14.92
C GLY A 114 6.86 -16.29 -13.72
N LEU A 115 6.14 -15.17 -13.62
CA LEU A 115 5.15 -14.96 -12.56
C LEU A 115 3.85 -15.69 -12.92
N GLU A 116 3.43 -16.60 -12.04
CA GLU A 116 2.12 -17.24 -12.17
C GLU A 116 0.99 -16.22 -12.01
N SER A 117 0.00 -16.30 -12.89
CA SER A 117 -1.12 -15.36 -12.88
C SER A 117 -2.45 -16.08 -12.79
N GLN A 118 -3.38 -15.50 -12.03
CA GLN A 118 -4.77 -15.94 -11.97
C GLN A 118 -5.64 -15.27 -13.05
N GLY A 119 -5.05 -14.42 -13.89
CA GLY A 119 -5.74 -13.75 -15.00
C GLY A 119 -6.09 -12.30 -14.68
N ARG A 120 -7.08 -11.78 -15.41
CA ARG A 120 -7.49 -10.38 -15.39
C ARG A 120 -8.93 -10.22 -14.91
N ILE A 121 -9.17 -9.17 -14.14
CA ILE A 121 -10.50 -8.71 -13.71
C ILE A 121 -10.74 -7.30 -14.25
N ASP A 122 -11.89 -7.08 -14.87
CA ASP A 122 -12.37 -5.75 -15.19
C ASP A 122 -13.54 -5.38 -14.27
N PHE A 123 -13.56 -4.15 -13.82
CA PHE A 123 -14.69 -3.66 -13.04
C PHE A 123 -14.94 -2.17 -13.24
N ARG A 124 -16.15 -1.79 -12.85
CA ARG A 124 -16.60 -0.41 -12.79
C ARG A 124 -17.07 -0.11 -11.39
N ARG A 125 -16.79 1.09 -10.90
CA ARG A 125 -17.42 1.60 -9.66
C ARG A 125 -18.00 2.96 -9.91
N LYS A 126 -19.20 3.18 -9.35
CA LYS A 126 -19.83 4.50 -9.34
C LYS A 126 -18.99 5.45 -8.50
N MET A 127 -18.88 6.67 -8.98
CA MET A 127 -18.19 7.78 -8.35
C MET A 127 -19.13 8.98 -8.34
N THR A 128 -19.09 9.77 -7.28
CA THR A 128 -19.71 11.10 -7.26
C THR A 128 -18.59 12.13 -7.30
N LEU A 129 -18.62 12.99 -8.32
CA LEU A 129 -17.62 14.03 -8.52
C LEU A 129 -17.79 15.15 -7.47
N PRO A 130 -16.76 16.00 -7.24
CA PRO A 130 -16.87 17.15 -6.34
C PRO A 130 -18.01 18.12 -6.68
N ASP A 131 -18.46 18.16 -7.94
CA ASP A 131 -19.59 18.98 -8.39
C ASP A 131 -20.96 18.28 -8.26
N GLY A 132 -21.00 17.06 -7.69
CA GLY A 132 -22.20 16.28 -7.43
C GLY A 132 -22.68 15.42 -8.60
N ARG A 133 -22.00 15.43 -9.76
CA ARG A 133 -22.37 14.55 -10.89
C ARG A 133 -21.93 13.11 -10.64
N ASP A 134 -22.72 12.18 -11.17
CA ASP A 134 -22.36 10.75 -11.22
C ASP A 134 -21.38 10.49 -12.36
N ASP A 135 -20.40 9.63 -12.08
CA ASP A 135 -19.49 9.10 -13.08
C ASP A 135 -19.08 7.66 -12.72
N GLU A 136 -18.28 7.01 -13.58
CA GLU A 136 -17.76 5.67 -13.33
C GLU A 136 -16.25 5.59 -13.51
N ALA A 137 -15.56 5.13 -12.46
CA ALA A 137 -14.19 4.66 -12.60
C ALA A 137 -14.18 3.30 -13.30
N VAL A 138 -13.29 3.13 -14.27
CA VAL A 138 -13.14 1.90 -15.06
C VAL A 138 -11.72 1.39 -14.84
N VAL A 139 -11.61 0.14 -14.39
CA VAL A 139 -10.34 -0.41 -13.90
C VAL A 139 -10.14 -1.82 -14.41
N SER A 140 -8.92 -2.12 -14.83
CA SER A 140 -8.44 -3.47 -15.10
C SER A 140 -7.39 -3.88 -14.08
N LEU A 141 -7.54 -5.07 -13.51
CA LEU A 141 -6.60 -5.68 -12.59
C LEU A 141 -6.01 -6.94 -13.23
N ALA A 142 -4.70 -7.15 -13.15
CA ALA A 142 -4.07 -8.41 -13.54
C ALA A 142 -3.33 -9.02 -12.35
N LEU A 143 -3.60 -10.29 -12.05
CA LEU A 143 -3.37 -10.87 -10.73
C LEU A 143 -2.16 -11.81 -10.74
N PHE A 144 -1.24 -11.61 -9.81
CA PHE A 144 -0.04 -12.42 -9.62
C PHE A 144 0.10 -12.85 -8.16
N ILE A 145 -0.87 -13.64 -7.69
CA ILE A 145 -0.90 -14.18 -6.34
C ILE A 145 0.02 -15.40 -6.26
N ASP A 146 0.93 -15.34 -5.30
CA ASP A 146 1.90 -16.39 -4.99
C ASP A 146 1.49 -17.07 -3.68
N PRO A 147 1.09 -18.35 -3.70
CA PRO A 147 0.71 -19.08 -2.49
C PRO A 147 1.83 -19.20 -1.45
N GLU A 148 3.10 -19.17 -1.87
CA GLU A 148 4.27 -19.25 -0.98
C GLU A 148 4.65 -17.87 -0.41
N LEU A 149 4.26 -16.79 -1.10
CA LEU A 149 4.48 -15.40 -0.73
C LEU A 149 3.17 -14.58 -0.76
N PRO A 150 2.12 -14.97 -0.01
CA PRO A 150 0.79 -14.41 -0.17
C PRO A 150 0.72 -12.91 0.13
N ASP A 151 1.53 -12.42 1.07
CA ASP A 151 1.50 -11.02 1.52
C ASP A 151 2.52 -10.14 0.76
N ALA A 152 3.42 -10.77 0.00
CA ALA A 152 4.29 -10.09 -0.97
C ALA A 152 3.78 -10.25 -2.42
N SER A 153 2.53 -10.69 -2.56
CA SER A 153 1.84 -10.80 -3.83
C SER A 153 1.43 -9.43 -4.37
N ASN A 154 1.26 -9.37 -5.69
CA ASN A 154 1.01 -8.12 -6.40
C ASN A 154 -0.11 -8.31 -7.42
N PHE A 155 -0.70 -7.19 -7.80
CA PHE A 155 -1.54 -7.12 -8.99
C PHE A 155 -1.23 -5.84 -9.76
N ILE A 156 -1.35 -5.90 -11.07
CA ILE A 156 -1.34 -4.72 -11.92
C ILE A 156 -2.66 -3.98 -11.73
N CYS A 157 -2.62 -2.66 -11.61
CA CYS A 157 -3.78 -1.78 -11.58
C CYS A 157 -3.69 -0.78 -12.75
N HIS A 158 -4.58 -0.92 -13.72
CA HIS A 158 -4.75 0.01 -14.82
C HIS A 158 -6.05 0.80 -14.63
N GLN A 159 -5.90 2.08 -14.29
CA GLN A 159 -6.99 3.05 -14.21
C GLN A 159 -7.22 3.64 -15.60
N HIS A 160 -8.33 3.28 -16.26
CA HIS A 160 -8.66 3.80 -17.60
C HIS A 160 -9.14 5.26 -17.56
N ARG A 161 -9.53 5.72 -16.37
CA ARG A 161 -10.02 7.08 -16.10
C ARG A 161 -9.29 7.71 -14.92
N PRO A 162 -7.98 7.95 -15.06
CA PRO A 162 -7.14 8.43 -13.97
C PRO A 162 -7.62 9.78 -13.42
N GLU A 163 -8.25 10.63 -14.24
CA GLU A 163 -8.80 11.92 -13.84
C GLU A 163 -9.89 11.83 -12.76
N LEU A 164 -10.52 10.65 -12.61
CA LEU A 164 -11.54 10.40 -11.58
C LEU A 164 -10.96 9.91 -10.26
N ILE A 165 -9.73 9.40 -10.27
CA ILE A 165 -9.05 8.84 -9.09
C ILE A 165 -8.05 9.85 -8.52
N TRP A 166 -7.22 10.44 -9.39
CA TRP A 166 -6.17 11.39 -9.04
C TRP A 166 -6.73 12.81 -8.86
N VAL A 167 -7.67 12.95 -7.93
CA VAL A 167 -8.31 14.22 -7.61
C VAL A 167 -7.37 15.06 -6.75
N ARG A 168 -6.89 16.18 -7.30
CA ARG A 168 -5.96 17.10 -6.60
C ARG A 168 -6.46 17.56 -5.23
N GLY A 169 -7.77 17.69 -5.05
CA GLY A 169 -8.38 18.05 -3.76
C GLY A 169 -8.13 17.04 -2.65
N TRP A 170 -7.95 15.75 -3.00
CA TRP A 170 -7.70 14.67 -2.03
C TRP A 170 -6.22 14.50 -1.68
N GLN A 171 -5.32 15.28 -2.31
CA GLN A 171 -3.88 15.17 -2.11
C GLN A 171 -3.31 16.09 -1.03
N ASN A 172 -4.15 16.96 -0.45
CA ASN A 172 -3.72 17.96 0.52
C ASN A 172 -4.00 17.46 1.94
N HIS A 173 -3.03 16.75 2.52
CA HIS A 173 -3.14 16.25 3.89
C HIS A 173 -2.64 17.29 4.91
N PRO A 174 -3.41 17.60 5.97
CA PRO A 174 -2.97 18.47 7.07
C PRO A 174 -1.62 18.07 7.70
N ASN A 175 -1.28 16.78 7.72
CA ASN A 175 -0.01 16.27 8.22
C ASN A 175 1.17 16.40 7.23
N GLY A 176 0.95 17.04 6.07
CA GLY A 176 1.95 17.28 5.05
C GLY A 176 2.39 16.04 4.28
N ALA A 177 1.79 14.86 4.52
CA ALA A 177 2.14 13.65 3.80
C ALA A 177 1.85 13.80 2.30
N ASP A 178 2.80 13.46 1.44
CA ASP A 178 2.70 13.72 0.00
C ASP A 178 3.35 12.65 -0.88
N GLY A 179 3.63 11.46 -0.34
CA GLY A 179 4.07 10.31 -1.15
C GLY A 179 4.59 9.15 -0.34
N ILE A 180 4.45 7.94 -0.89
CA ILE A 180 5.12 6.72 -0.42
C ILE A 180 6.53 6.70 -0.99
N LEU A 181 7.51 6.53 -0.11
CA LEU A 181 8.92 6.38 -0.45
C LEU A 181 9.38 4.93 -0.40
N ALA A 182 8.84 4.13 0.51
CA ALA A 182 9.16 2.71 0.58
C ALA A 182 8.06 1.87 1.22
N ILE A 183 8.01 0.59 0.86
CA ILE A 183 7.27 -0.45 1.59
C ILE A 183 8.32 -1.47 2.04
N THR A 184 8.45 -1.65 3.36
CA THR A 184 9.45 -2.55 3.95
C THR A 184 8.78 -3.85 4.40
N TYR A 185 9.32 -4.97 3.95
CA TYR A 185 8.96 -6.34 4.30
C TYR A 185 9.92 -6.90 5.33
N LEU A 186 9.38 -7.53 6.36
CA LEU A 186 10.14 -8.41 7.24
C LEU A 186 10.18 -9.80 6.61
N ALA A 187 11.36 -10.20 6.15
CA ALA A 187 11.59 -11.46 5.47
C ALA A 187 13.07 -11.84 5.51
N ASP A 188 13.38 -13.10 5.23
CA ASP A 188 14.68 -13.41 4.63
C ASP A 188 14.69 -12.79 3.21
N PRO A 189 15.57 -11.81 2.91
CA PRO A 189 15.54 -11.10 1.63
C PRO A 189 15.67 -12.02 0.42
N GLU A 190 16.42 -13.12 0.53
CA GLU A 190 16.61 -14.10 -0.56
C GLU A 190 15.27 -14.72 -0.99
N ARG A 191 14.27 -14.80 -0.10
CA ARG A 191 12.94 -15.33 -0.43
C ARG A 191 12.13 -14.41 -1.34
N LEU A 192 12.38 -13.10 -1.31
CA LEU A 192 11.65 -12.13 -2.15
C LEU A 192 12.40 -11.79 -3.45
N GLU A 193 13.70 -12.07 -3.51
CA GLU A 193 14.56 -11.72 -4.64
C GLU A 193 14.10 -12.29 -5.98
N PRO A 194 13.78 -13.60 -6.15
CA PRO A 194 13.37 -14.14 -7.45
C PRO A 194 12.14 -13.43 -8.01
N ARG A 195 11.15 -13.21 -7.14
CA ARG A 195 9.89 -12.53 -7.49
C ARG A 195 10.16 -11.08 -7.91
N TRP A 196 10.91 -10.32 -7.11
CA TRP A 196 11.20 -8.93 -7.44
C TRP A 196 12.07 -8.81 -8.69
N ARG A 197 13.02 -9.73 -8.93
CA ARG A 197 13.80 -9.76 -10.18
C ARG A 197 12.95 -10.07 -11.40
N ALA A 198 11.93 -10.93 -11.28
CA ALA A 198 10.98 -11.14 -12.37
C ALA A 198 10.21 -9.85 -12.72
N ILE A 199 9.88 -9.01 -11.74
CA ILE A 199 9.15 -7.75 -11.96
C ILE A 199 10.08 -6.64 -12.49
N TYR A 200 11.23 -6.43 -11.84
CA TYR A 200 12.07 -5.23 -11.95
C TYR A 200 13.49 -5.48 -12.51
N GLY A 201 13.88 -6.74 -12.71
CA GLY A 201 15.18 -7.12 -13.29
C GLY A 201 16.37 -6.55 -12.52
N ASN A 202 17.17 -5.73 -13.20
CA ASN A 202 18.42 -5.15 -12.67
C ASN A 202 18.19 -3.99 -11.69
N ALA A 203 16.96 -3.51 -11.53
CA ALA A 203 16.63 -2.52 -10.50
C ALA A 203 16.51 -3.14 -9.10
N VAL A 204 16.70 -4.46 -8.99
CA VAL A 204 16.81 -5.18 -7.71
C VAL A 204 18.26 -5.32 -7.30
N THR A 205 18.62 -4.72 -6.17
CA THR A 205 20.00 -4.67 -5.64
C THR A 205 20.02 -4.90 -4.14
N TYR A 206 21.15 -5.38 -3.61
CA TYR A 206 21.39 -5.39 -2.17
C TYR A 206 22.05 -4.09 -1.73
N ASN A 207 21.55 -3.52 -0.65
CA ASN A 207 22.13 -2.40 0.07
C ASN A 207 22.46 -2.85 1.50
N GLY A 208 23.71 -3.26 1.72
CA GLY A 208 24.08 -4.01 2.92
C GLY A 208 23.33 -5.35 2.98
N ALA A 209 22.61 -5.60 4.07
CA ALA A 209 21.78 -6.80 4.25
C ALA A 209 20.36 -6.66 3.67
N ALA A 210 19.95 -5.46 3.24
CA ALA A 210 18.61 -5.23 2.71
C ALA A 210 18.57 -5.50 1.20
N LEU A 211 17.52 -6.19 0.75
CA LEU A 211 17.18 -6.27 -0.67
C LEU A 211 16.27 -5.08 -1.01
N GLU A 212 16.57 -4.36 -2.09
CA GLU A 212 15.81 -3.20 -2.54
C GLU A 212 15.45 -3.34 -4.02
N ALA A 213 14.20 -3.03 -4.37
CA ALA A 213 13.74 -2.89 -5.75
C ALA A 213 13.30 -1.44 -5.99
N ASP A 214 14.04 -0.71 -6.84
CA ASP A 214 13.66 0.64 -7.26
C ASP A 214 12.50 0.55 -8.26
N THR A 215 11.30 0.94 -7.80
CA THR A 215 10.08 0.92 -8.63
C THR A 215 9.90 2.23 -9.41
N ARG A 216 10.80 3.20 -9.23
CA ARG A 216 10.72 4.60 -9.69
C ARG A 216 9.55 5.40 -9.10
N CYS A 217 8.68 4.76 -8.32
CA CYS A 217 7.58 5.37 -7.56
C CYS A 217 7.68 4.99 -6.08
N GLY A 218 8.92 4.92 -5.56
CA GLY A 218 9.27 4.39 -4.25
C GLY A 218 10.03 3.05 -4.35
N VAL A 219 10.43 2.51 -3.20
CA VAL A 219 11.27 1.30 -3.10
C VAL A 219 10.48 0.18 -2.40
N LEU A 220 10.50 -1.03 -2.96
CA LEU A 220 10.18 -2.22 -2.17
C LEU A 220 11.45 -2.70 -1.49
N ARG A 221 11.39 -2.95 -0.18
CA ARG A 221 12.56 -3.28 0.62
C ARG A 221 12.29 -4.52 1.46
N ALA A 222 13.23 -5.45 1.53
CA ALA A 222 13.15 -6.62 2.40
C ALA A 222 14.32 -6.60 3.39
N ILE A 223 14.02 -6.80 4.66
CA ILE A 223 15.00 -6.86 5.74
C ILE A 223 14.72 -8.02 6.67
N ASP A 224 15.78 -8.53 7.30
CA ASP A 224 15.69 -9.56 8.33
C ASP A 224 15.29 -8.95 9.70
N ALA A 225 15.01 -9.84 10.66
CA ALA A 225 14.60 -9.43 12.01
C ALA A 225 15.67 -8.64 12.77
N ALA A 226 16.95 -8.94 12.53
CA ALA A 226 18.06 -8.23 13.16
C ALA A 226 18.12 -6.76 12.68
N THR A 227 17.99 -6.55 11.37
CA THR A 227 17.93 -5.22 10.77
C THR A 227 16.66 -4.48 11.19
N ALA A 228 15.51 -5.16 11.23
CA ALA A 228 14.26 -4.56 11.69
C ALA A 228 14.34 -4.06 13.14
N ALA A 229 14.95 -4.84 14.04
CA ALA A 229 15.15 -4.44 15.44
C ALA A 229 16.06 -3.20 15.59
N LEU A 230 17.01 -3.01 14.66
CA LEU A 230 17.87 -1.82 14.64
C LEU A 230 17.17 -0.59 14.05
N GLU A 231 16.31 -0.76 13.04
CA GLU A 231 15.68 0.33 12.30
C GLU A 231 14.35 0.81 12.90
N PHE A 232 13.69 -0.02 13.70
CA PHE A 232 12.45 0.27 14.40
C PHE A 232 12.61 0.01 15.91
N PRO A 233 13.61 0.63 16.57
CA PRO A 233 13.85 0.40 18.00
C PRO A 233 12.65 0.89 18.81
N ASP A 234 12.29 0.12 19.84
CA ASP A 234 11.19 0.43 20.76
C ASP A 234 9.79 0.54 20.11
N VAL A 235 9.64 0.16 18.84
CA VAL A 235 8.35 0.08 18.16
C VAL A 235 7.94 -1.38 18.05
N GLU A 236 6.74 -1.71 18.51
CA GLU A 236 6.15 -3.02 18.26
C GLU A 236 6.01 -3.24 16.76
N LEU A 237 6.54 -4.35 16.25
CA LEU A 237 6.36 -4.74 14.85
C LEU A 237 4.93 -5.25 14.62
N PRO A 238 4.37 -5.14 13.40
CA PRO A 238 3.05 -5.66 13.08
C PRO A 238 2.83 -7.11 13.51
N ALA A 239 1.66 -7.35 14.11
CA ALA A 239 1.28 -8.65 14.61
C ALA A 239 0.89 -9.59 13.46
N ILE A 240 1.46 -10.79 13.45
CA ILE A 240 1.10 -11.88 12.54
C ILE A 240 0.86 -13.16 13.34
N THR A 241 -0.01 -14.04 12.85
CA THR A 241 -0.31 -15.31 13.55
C THR A 241 0.71 -16.40 13.26
N ARG A 242 1.37 -16.33 12.10
CA ARG A 242 2.40 -17.29 11.66
C ARG A 242 3.48 -16.58 10.87
N GLU A 243 4.73 -16.78 11.26
CA GLU A 243 5.91 -16.19 10.60
C GLU A 243 5.94 -16.46 9.09
N ARG A 244 6.04 -15.37 8.33
CA ARG A 244 6.19 -15.36 6.87
C ARG A 244 6.61 -13.97 6.39
N PRO A 245 7.10 -13.83 5.14
CA PRO A 245 7.32 -12.52 4.53
C PRO A 245 6.05 -11.67 4.55
N HIS A 246 6.10 -10.50 5.19
CA HIS A 246 4.97 -9.56 5.28
C HIS A 246 5.49 -8.13 5.39
N ALA A 247 4.70 -7.16 4.93
CA ALA A 247 5.06 -5.75 5.03
C ALA A 247 4.87 -5.24 6.47
N ILE A 248 5.91 -4.60 7.00
CA ILE A 248 5.93 -4.06 8.36
C ILE A 248 5.85 -2.54 8.42
N SER A 249 6.24 -1.84 7.34
CA SER A 249 6.31 -0.38 7.33
C SER A 249 6.02 0.22 5.96
N ILE A 250 5.31 1.34 5.95
CA ILE A 250 5.14 2.24 4.81
C ILE A 250 5.86 3.54 5.16
N ARG A 251 6.95 3.83 4.46
CA ARG A 251 7.68 5.09 4.59
C ARG A 251 7.02 6.18 3.76
N LEU A 252 6.71 7.29 4.42
CA LEU A 252 5.99 8.42 3.85
C LEU A 252 6.87 9.66 3.86
N ARG A 253 6.85 10.42 2.77
CA ARG A 253 7.36 11.78 2.75
C ARG A 253 6.32 12.70 3.39
N THR A 254 6.76 13.59 4.27
CA THR A 254 6.00 14.75 4.73
C THR A 254 6.75 16.04 4.45
N THR A 255 6.02 17.11 4.14
CA THR A 255 6.59 18.46 3.97
C THR A 255 7.04 19.07 5.30
N SER A 256 6.58 18.57 6.44
CA SER A 256 6.90 19.13 7.76
C SER A 256 6.68 18.10 8.87
N LEU A 257 7.78 17.56 9.41
CA LEU A 257 7.72 16.72 10.62
C LEU A 257 7.24 17.50 11.84
N ASN A 258 7.45 18.82 11.87
CA ASN A 258 6.97 19.66 12.97
C ASN A 258 5.44 19.75 12.98
N ASP A 259 4.80 19.94 11.83
CA ASP A 259 3.33 19.99 11.74
C ASP A 259 2.73 18.60 12.03
N LEU A 260 3.36 17.54 11.50
CA LEU A 260 2.99 16.16 11.83
C LEU A 260 3.03 15.93 13.35
N ARG A 261 4.15 16.23 14.03
CA ARG A 261 4.28 16.08 15.48
C ARG A 261 3.20 16.85 16.24
N ALA A 262 2.95 18.10 15.84
CA ALA A 262 1.92 18.93 16.48
C ALA A 262 0.51 18.33 16.31
N ILE A 263 0.21 17.71 15.16
CA ILE A 263 -1.04 16.99 14.92
C ILE A 263 -1.12 15.74 15.80
N LEU A 264 -0.11 14.89 15.77
CA LEU A 264 -0.09 13.62 16.51
C LEU A 264 -0.21 13.87 18.02
N ALA A 265 0.52 14.84 18.56
CA ALA A 265 0.46 15.21 19.98
C ALA A 265 -0.91 15.77 20.37
N ARG A 266 -1.48 16.67 19.55
CA ARG A 266 -2.80 17.25 19.82
C ARG A 266 -3.91 16.20 19.81
N ASN A 267 -3.78 15.19 18.95
CA ASN A 267 -4.80 14.16 18.75
C ASN A 267 -4.51 12.88 19.55
N ASP A 268 -3.52 12.90 20.45
CA ASP A 268 -3.12 11.77 21.29
C ASP A 268 -2.89 10.47 20.49
N VAL A 269 -2.11 10.57 19.41
CA VAL A 269 -1.70 9.43 18.58
C VAL A 269 -0.33 8.96 19.04
N ALA A 270 -0.25 7.70 19.48
CA ALA A 270 1.00 7.08 19.89
C ALA A 270 2.01 7.06 18.73
N HIS A 271 3.20 7.62 18.97
CA HIS A 271 4.28 7.66 18.00
C HIS A 271 5.64 7.64 18.68
N HIS A 272 6.65 7.19 17.95
CA HIS A 272 8.04 7.15 18.37
C HIS A 272 8.85 8.10 17.50
N GLU A 273 9.84 8.75 18.10
CA GLU A 273 10.75 9.63 17.38
C GLU A 273 12.11 8.97 17.25
N ILE A 274 12.64 8.95 16.03
CA ILE A 274 14.04 8.66 15.78
C ILE A 274 14.69 9.98 15.41
N ARG A 275 15.61 10.44 16.27
CA ARG A 275 16.39 11.65 16.05
C ARG A 275 17.85 11.26 15.98
N GLY A 276 18.56 11.73 14.95
CA GLY A 276 19.97 11.45 14.80
C GLY A 276 20.72 12.63 14.22
N HIS A 277 21.99 12.77 14.62
CA HIS A 277 22.89 13.72 14.01
C HIS A 277 23.36 13.26 12.62
N GLU A 278 23.41 11.95 12.37
CA GLU A 278 23.88 11.33 11.12
C GLU A 278 22.79 10.63 10.31
N ILE A 279 21.59 10.46 10.88
CA ILE A 279 20.42 9.88 10.20
C ILE A 279 19.30 10.91 10.15
N PRO A 280 18.49 10.96 9.07
CA PRO A 280 17.34 11.85 9.01
C PRO A 280 16.39 11.61 10.18
N ASP A 281 15.79 12.69 10.69
CA ASP A 281 14.69 12.60 11.66
C ASP A 281 13.54 11.77 11.07
N ARG A 282 12.97 10.88 11.89
CA ARG A 282 11.78 10.08 11.55
C ARG A 282 10.75 10.17 12.66
N VAL A 283 9.48 10.08 12.28
CA VAL A 283 8.35 9.90 13.21
C VAL A 283 7.64 8.62 12.81
N LEU A 284 7.58 7.66 13.74
CA LEU A 284 6.99 6.34 13.53
C LEU A 284 5.64 6.27 14.25
N VAL A 285 4.54 6.10 13.52
CA VAL A 285 3.25 5.76 14.13
C VAL A 285 3.16 4.25 14.29
N ALA A 286 2.76 3.80 15.49
CA ALA A 286 2.71 2.39 15.86
C ALA A 286 1.65 1.62 15.05
N PRO A 287 1.83 0.30 14.81
CA PRO A 287 0.94 -0.49 13.97
C PRO A 287 -0.54 -0.44 14.35
N HIS A 288 -0.85 -0.50 15.65
CA HIS A 288 -2.23 -0.50 16.13
C HIS A 288 -3.00 0.79 15.76
N ALA A 289 -2.30 1.91 15.51
CA ALA A 289 -2.90 3.17 15.12
C ALA A 289 -3.06 3.32 13.58
N ALA A 290 -2.56 2.37 12.80
CA ALA A 290 -2.47 2.48 11.34
C ALA A 290 -2.92 1.23 10.58
N GLY A 291 -3.66 0.32 11.24
CA GLY A 291 -4.17 -0.90 10.61
C GLY A 291 -3.09 -1.98 10.50
N ASN A 292 -2.33 -2.18 11.57
CA ASN A 292 -1.24 -3.16 11.69
C ASN A 292 -0.10 -2.95 10.68
N VAL A 293 0.33 -1.71 10.51
CA VAL A 293 1.54 -1.35 9.75
C VAL A 293 2.18 -0.10 10.35
N ILE A 294 3.51 -0.02 10.40
CA ILE A 294 4.20 1.20 10.86
C ILE A 294 4.08 2.26 9.76
N LEU A 295 3.61 3.47 10.11
CA LEU A 295 3.77 4.62 9.21
C LEU A 295 5.04 5.37 9.61
N ASP A 296 6.04 5.32 8.72
CA ASP A 296 7.37 5.88 8.92
C ASP A 296 7.50 7.21 8.19
N PHE A 297 7.30 8.33 8.87
CA PHE A 297 7.34 9.65 8.26
C PHE A 297 8.75 10.21 8.27
N VAL A 298 9.18 10.72 7.11
CA VAL A 298 10.45 11.43 6.93
C VAL A 298 10.20 12.75 6.22
N GLN A 299 11.02 13.75 6.53
CA GLN A 299 11.02 15.02 5.80
C GLN A 299 12.21 15.04 4.85
N SER A 300 11.94 15.12 3.55
CA SER A 300 12.98 15.40 2.55
C SER A 300 13.31 16.89 2.61
N ILE A 301 14.61 17.22 2.62
CA ILE A 301 15.13 18.60 2.57
C ILE A 301 15.02 19.13 1.14
#